data_AF-A0A819Y6P4-F1
#
_entry.id   AF-A0A819Y6P4-F1
#
_cell.length_a   1.000
_cell.length_b   1.000
_cell.length_c   1.000
_cell.angle_alpha   90.00
_cell.angle_beta   90.00
_cell.angle_gamma   90.00
#
_symmetry.space_group_name_H-M   'P 1'
#
loop_
_entity.id
_entity.type
_entity.pdbx_description
1 polymer ?
#
loop_
_entity_poly.entity_id
_entity_poly.type
_entity_poly.pdbx_seq_one_letter_code
_entity_poly.pdbx_strand_id
1 'polypeptide(L)'
;MLKLYFSRNFLHSFHHRHIYTCLSILFIIISYTTVLWNLTSISTWLLAVTAFSLELIVRLLASLAQYTLYVLDAYRCLSNADSFDEYIFRIKAITSCCEFILGVFLLCNGFYILCFEARGALRAFMLAIHAHLNIIKNFRRGWQILRNRRSAWDNVNHLPLATEEQIQNYNDICSICHNILTIGNTCITPCSHLFHQKCLQKAFYATPNCALCLRPIVANEKNGQ
;
A
#
# COMPACT_ATOMS: atom_id res chain seq x y z
N MET A 1 23.73 27.80 -4.10
CA MET A 1 23.25 27.88 -2.70
C MET A 1 21.92 28.62 -2.52
N LEU A 2 21.68 29.77 -3.15
CA LEU A 2 20.39 30.50 -3.01
C LEU A 2 19.15 29.71 -3.47
N LYS A 3 19.23 28.93 -4.55
CA LYS A 3 18.11 28.08 -5.01
C LYS A 3 17.70 27.01 -4.00
N LEU A 4 18.66 26.44 -3.26
CA LEU A 4 18.41 25.47 -2.19
C LEU A 4 17.79 26.14 -0.95
N TYR A 5 18.24 27.35 -0.60
CA TYR A 5 17.69 28.11 0.52
C TYR A 5 16.25 28.60 0.27
N PHE A 6 15.97 29.10 -0.94
CA PHE A 6 14.63 29.52 -1.34
C PHE A 6 13.66 28.33 -1.41
N SER A 7 14.12 27.20 -1.97
CA SER A 7 13.36 25.95 -1.95
C SER A 7 13.08 25.49 -0.52
N ARG A 8 14.03 25.64 0.42
CA ARG A 8 13.88 25.19 1.82
C ARG A 8 12.88 26.04 2.61
N ASN A 9 12.92 27.37 2.47
CA ASN A 9 11.98 28.28 3.14
C ASN A 9 10.56 28.19 2.55
N PHE A 10 10.45 28.02 1.23
CA PHE A 10 9.17 27.78 0.56
C PHE A 10 8.57 26.44 1.02
N LEU A 11 9.35 25.34 1.01
CA LEU A 11 8.91 24.03 1.50
C LEU A 11 8.46 24.07 2.97
N HIS A 12 9.14 24.86 3.82
CA HIS A 12 8.82 25.03 5.24
C HIS A 12 7.46 25.72 5.48
N SER A 13 7.10 26.74 4.68
CA SER A 13 5.79 27.40 4.81
C SER A 13 4.63 26.46 4.42
N PHE A 14 4.79 25.69 3.34
CA PHE A 14 3.82 24.66 2.95
C PHE A 14 3.75 23.50 3.97
N HIS A 15 4.88 23.17 4.60
CA HIS A 15 4.97 22.15 5.65
C HIS A 15 4.08 22.49 6.85
N HIS A 16 4.21 23.71 7.37
CA HIS A 16 3.39 24.17 8.48
C HIS A 16 1.91 24.21 8.10
N ARG A 17 1.57 24.66 6.88
CA ARG A 17 0.17 24.75 6.42
C ARG A 17 -0.49 23.39 6.26
N HIS A 18 0.18 22.40 5.67
CA HIS A 18 -0.37 21.05 5.48
C HIS A 18 -0.59 20.33 6.81
N ILE A 19 0.40 20.39 7.72
CA ILE A 19 0.29 19.77 9.04
C ILE A 19 -0.81 20.45 9.86
N TYR A 20 -0.83 21.78 9.90
CA TYR A 20 -1.83 22.53 10.64
C TYR A 20 -3.26 22.25 10.16
N THR A 21 -3.47 22.22 8.84
CA THR A 21 -4.79 21.91 8.27
C THR A 21 -5.25 20.50 8.62
N CYS A 22 -4.39 19.48 8.49
CA CYS A 22 -4.74 18.11 8.88
C CYS A 22 -5.04 17.98 10.37
N LEU A 23 -4.23 18.59 11.24
CA LEU A 23 -4.44 18.56 12.70
C LEU A 23 -5.73 19.29 13.10
N SER A 24 -6.03 20.43 12.47
CA SER A 24 -7.26 21.18 12.71
C SER A 24 -8.49 20.36 12.34
N ILE A 25 -8.47 19.70 11.17
CA ILE A 25 -9.59 18.84 10.73
C ILE A 25 -9.74 17.64 11.67
N LEU A 26 -8.64 16.99 12.09
CA LEU A 26 -8.68 15.89 13.07
C LEU A 26 -9.34 16.32 14.38
N PHE A 27 -8.94 17.48 14.91
CA PHE A 27 -9.53 18.03 16.14
C PHE A 27 -11.05 18.27 15.99
N ILE A 28 -11.47 18.85 14.86
CA ILE A 28 -12.89 19.10 14.58
C ILE A 28 -13.68 17.78 14.51
N ILE A 29 -13.19 16.78 13.78
CA ILE A 29 -13.91 15.50 13.63
C ILE A 29 -14.01 14.75 14.97
N ILE A 30 -12.94 14.73 15.77
CA ILE A 30 -12.91 14.05 17.06
C ILE A 30 -13.85 14.75 18.05
N SER A 31 -13.79 16.08 18.14
CA SER A 31 -14.67 16.86 19.01
C SER A 31 -16.14 16.72 18.61
N TYR A 32 -16.45 16.84 17.31
CA TYR A 32 -17.81 16.64 16.78
C TYR A 32 -18.37 15.26 17.14
N THR A 33 -17.59 14.20 16.89
CA THR A 33 -18.02 12.83 17.18
C THR A 33 -18.21 12.62 18.69
N THR A 34 -17.31 13.14 19.52
CA THR A 34 -17.42 13.07 20.99
C THR A 34 -18.68 13.77 21.49
N VAL A 35 -18.99 14.96 20.97
CA VAL A 35 -20.21 15.70 21.32
C VAL A 35 -21.46 14.92 20.93
N LEU A 36 -21.50 14.32 19.73
CA LEU A 36 -22.63 13.49 19.31
C LEU A 36 -22.85 12.29 20.24
N TRP A 37 -21.79 11.59 20.62
CA TRP A 37 -21.88 10.45 21.54
C TRP A 37 -22.38 10.84 22.94
N ASN A 38 -22.11 12.08 23.39
CA ASN A 38 -22.62 12.57 24.66
C ASN A 38 -24.09 13.03 24.58
N LEU A 39 -24.55 13.48 23.41
CA LEU A 39 -25.89 14.05 23.23
C LEU A 39 -26.93 13.03 22.74
N THR A 40 -26.50 11.94 22.11
CA THR A 40 -27.40 10.98 21.45
C THR A 40 -27.24 9.60 22.04
N SER A 41 -28.36 8.89 22.17
CA SER A 41 -28.35 7.47 22.50
C SER A 41 -27.82 6.63 21.35
N ILE A 42 -27.37 5.42 21.66
CA ILE A 42 -26.84 4.51 20.64
C ILE A 42 -27.93 4.18 19.61
N SER A 43 -27.64 4.49 18.35
CA SER A 43 -28.56 4.32 17.22
C SER A 43 -27.79 3.92 15.96
N THR A 44 -28.47 3.32 15.00
CA THR A 44 -27.90 2.92 13.71
C THR A 44 -27.30 4.10 12.96
N TRP A 45 -27.95 5.28 13.04
CA TRP A 45 -27.44 6.54 12.53
C TRP A 45 -26.13 6.98 13.20
N LEU A 46 -26.07 6.99 14.53
CA LEU A 46 -24.86 7.39 15.27
C LEU A 46 -23.66 6.48 14.92
N LEU A 47 -23.92 5.18 14.79
CA LEU A 47 -22.90 4.20 14.37
C LEU A 47 -22.38 4.49 12.96
N ALA A 48 -23.26 4.82 12.01
CA ALA A 48 -22.87 5.18 10.64
C ALA A 48 -22.03 6.46 10.60
N VAL A 49 -22.47 7.53 11.29
CA VAL A 49 -21.71 8.78 11.39
C VAL A 49 -20.33 8.54 12.01
N THR A 50 -20.27 7.73 13.07
CA THR A 50 -19.00 7.38 13.73
C THR A 50 -18.06 6.64 12.77
N ALA A 51 -18.56 5.69 11.99
CA ALA A 51 -17.74 4.97 11.02
C ALA A 51 -17.22 5.87 9.90
N PHE A 52 -18.02 6.82 9.39
CA PHE A 52 -17.54 7.81 8.44
C PHE A 52 -16.49 8.76 9.05
N SER A 53 -16.69 9.21 10.29
CA SER A 53 -15.68 10.00 11.02
C SER A 53 -14.37 9.23 11.18
N LEU A 54 -14.43 7.95 11.52
CA LEU A 54 -13.25 7.09 11.62
C LEU A 54 -12.56 6.90 10.26
N GLU A 55 -13.31 6.74 9.18
CA GLU A 55 -12.73 6.66 7.83
C GLU A 55 -11.94 7.93 7.49
N LEU A 56 -12.50 9.11 7.79
CA LEU A 56 -11.82 10.39 7.59
C LEU A 56 -10.57 10.52 8.45
N ILE A 57 -10.63 10.12 9.73
CA ILE A 57 -9.47 10.13 10.63
C ILE A 57 -8.35 9.24 10.06
N VAL A 58 -8.69 8.02 9.62
CA VAL A 58 -7.72 7.09 9.02
C VAL A 58 -7.06 7.70 7.78
N ARG A 59 -7.84 8.33 6.88
CA ARG A 59 -7.30 9.01 5.69
C ARG A 59 -6.37 10.17 6.04
N LEU A 60 -6.73 10.98 7.03
CA LEU A 60 -5.92 12.12 7.48
C LEU A 60 -4.61 11.67 8.13
N LEU A 61 -4.66 10.66 8.99
CA LEU A 61 -3.47 10.07 9.61
C LEU A 61 -2.54 9.45 8.57
N ALA A 62 -3.10 8.77 7.56
CA ALA A 62 -2.33 8.21 6.45
C ALA A 62 -1.65 9.30 5.61
N SER A 63 -2.35 10.40 5.32
CA SER A 63 -1.80 11.56 4.62
C SER A 63 -0.65 12.19 5.40
N LEU A 64 -0.83 12.42 6.70
CA LEU A 64 0.22 12.93 7.58
C LEU A 64 1.43 11.98 7.63
N ALA A 65 1.21 10.67 7.77
CA ALA A 65 2.30 9.70 7.81
C ALA A 65 3.10 9.64 6.50
N GLN A 66 2.42 9.63 5.34
CA GLN A 66 3.08 9.71 4.04
C GLN A 66 3.86 11.01 3.89
N TYR A 67 3.24 12.13 4.26
CA TYR A 67 3.88 13.44 4.21
C TYR A 67 5.16 13.49 5.06
N THR A 68 5.11 13.00 6.30
CA THR A 68 6.29 12.90 7.16
C THR A 68 7.38 12.05 6.54
N LEU A 69 7.06 10.90 5.93
CA LEU A 69 8.06 10.09 5.22
C LEU A 69 8.71 10.83 4.05
N TYR A 70 7.93 11.49 3.20
CA TYR A 70 8.47 12.29 2.09
C TYR A 70 9.39 13.40 2.58
N VAL A 71 9.06 14.03 3.70
CA VAL A 71 9.89 15.07 4.30
C VAL A 71 11.18 14.49 4.87
N LEU A 72 11.11 13.36 5.58
CA LEU A 72 12.30 12.67 6.10
C LEU A 72 13.24 12.22 4.96
N ASP A 73 12.68 11.75 3.85
CA ASP A 73 13.43 11.43 2.63
C ASP A 73 14.09 12.67 2.02
N ALA A 74 13.37 13.80 1.93
CA ALA A 74 13.92 15.06 1.44
C ALA A 74 15.09 15.60 2.31
N TYR A 75 15.06 15.34 3.62
CA TYR A 75 16.16 15.65 4.53
C TYR A 75 17.31 14.63 4.49
N ARG A 76 17.23 13.62 3.60
CA ARG A 76 18.19 12.50 3.48
C ARG A 76 18.38 11.73 4.78
N CYS A 77 17.40 11.78 5.70
CA CYS A 77 17.44 10.99 6.93
C CYS A 77 17.23 9.50 6.65
N LEU A 78 16.68 9.15 5.49
CA LEU A 78 16.47 7.78 5.06
C LEU A 78 17.56 7.37 4.08
N SER A 79 18.56 6.62 4.57
CA SER A 79 19.77 6.29 3.81
C SER A 79 19.53 5.29 2.66
N ASN A 80 18.42 4.55 2.66
CA ASN A 80 18.16 3.46 1.71
C ASN A 80 16.79 3.62 1.01
N ALA A 81 16.79 3.76 -0.32
CA ALA A 81 15.58 3.85 -1.14
C ALA A 81 14.64 2.64 -0.96
N ASP A 82 15.20 1.43 -0.81
CA ASP A 82 14.42 0.21 -0.56
C ASP A 82 13.56 0.29 0.71
N SER A 83 14.06 0.96 1.75
CA SER A 83 13.34 1.10 3.02
C SER A 83 12.16 2.07 2.88
N PHE A 84 12.30 3.12 2.09
CA PHE A 84 11.28 4.12 1.84
C PHE A 84 10.03 3.54 1.17
N ASP A 85 10.22 2.78 0.09
CA ASP A 85 9.13 2.16 -0.64
C ASP A 85 8.37 1.15 0.23
N GLU A 86 9.09 0.43 1.09
CA GLU A 86 8.49 -0.50 2.07
C GLU A 86 7.63 0.24 3.11
N TYR A 87 8.09 1.39 3.61
CA TYR A 87 7.30 2.22 4.53
C TYR A 87 6.02 2.75 3.87
N ILE A 88 6.12 3.28 2.64
CA ILE A 88 4.96 3.76 1.89
C ILE A 88 3.97 2.63 1.63
N PHE A 89 4.46 1.47 1.19
CA PHE A 89 3.64 0.30 0.98
C PHE A 89 2.91 -0.11 2.27
N ARG A 90 3.61 -0.14 3.41
CA ARG A 90 3.02 -0.50 4.71
C ARG A 90 1.92 0.48 5.13
N ILE A 91 2.13 1.78 4.98
CA ILE A 91 1.08 2.78 5.29
C ILE A 91 -0.13 2.56 4.39
N LYS A 92 0.08 2.46 3.07
CA LYS A 92 -1.02 2.24 2.11
C LYS A 92 -1.78 0.95 2.41
N ALA A 93 -1.09 -0.13 2.78
CA ALA A 93 -1.69 -1.40 3.14
C ALA A 93 -2.57 -1.26 4.40
N ILE A 94 -2.05 -0.65 5.48
CA ILE A 94 -2.80 -0.43 6.73
C ILE A 94 -4.04 0.43 6.48
N THR A 95 -3.90 1.55 5.76
CA THR A 95 -5.03 2.42 5.40
C THR A 95 -6.09 1.66 4.63
N SER A 96 -5.70 0.88 3.62
CA SER A 96 -6.64 0.07 2.83
C SER A 96 -7.37 -0.98 3.67
N CYS A 97 -6.69 -1.61 4.62
CA CYS A 97 -7.29 -2.57 5.53
C CYS A 97 -8.32 -1.90 6.45
N CYS A 98 -7.99 -0.75 7.04
CA CYS A 98 -8.91 0.02 7.87
C CYS A 98 -10.15 0.49 7.08
N GLU A 99 -9.95 1.03 5.87
CA GLU A 99 -11.04 1.43 4.97
C GLU A 99 -11.94 0.24 4.62
N PHE A 100 -11.36 -0.94 4.35
CA PHE A 100 -12.13 -2.15 4.07
C PHE A 100 -12.96 -2.60 5.28
N ILE A 101 -12.38 -2.62 6.48
CA ILE A 101 -13.07 -3.03 7.72
C ILE A 101 -14.24 -2.08 8.02
N LEU A 102 -13.99 -0.76 7.99
CA LEU A 102 -15.02 0.26 8.18
C LEU A 102 -16.09 0.19 7.08
N GLY A 103 -15.68 -0.06 5.84
CA GLY A 103 -16.57 -0.25 4.70
C GLY A 103 -17.53 -1.43 4.89
N VAL A 104 -17.02 -2.59 5.35
CA VAL A 104 -17.83 -3.78 5.68
C VAL A 104 -18.78 -3.49 6.84
N PHE A 105 -18.31 -2.81 7.89
CA PHE A 105 -19.15 -2.41 9.01
C PHE A 105 -20.33 -1.54 8.55
N LEU A 106 -20.06 -0.51 7.72
CA LEU A 106 -21.09 0.35 7.12
C LEU A 106 -22.05 -0.43 6.22
N LEU A 107 -21.56 -1.44 5.49
CA LEU A 107 -22.42 -2.30 4.67
C LEU A 107 -23.39 -3.11 5.53
N CYS A 108 -22.90 -3.72 6.62
CA CYS A 108 -23.73 -4.48 7.54
C CYS A 108 -24.76 -3.59 8.25
N ASN A 109 -24.33 -2.40 8.71
CA ASN A 109 -25.23 -1.42 9.32
C ASN A 109 -26.30 -0.95 8.33
N GLY A 110 -25.92 -0.60 7.09
CA GLY A 110 -26.85 -0.19 6.04
C GLY A 110 -27.82 -1.31 5.63
N PHE A 111 -27.35 -2.55 5.57
CA PHE A 111 -28.20 -3.71 5.31
C PHE A 111 -29.22 -3.93 6.43
N TYR A 112 -28.80 -3.81 7.70
CA TYR A 112 -29.71 -3.89 8.84
C TYR A 112 -30.83 -2.85 8.77
N ILE A 113 -30.49 -1.58 8.49
CA ILE A 113 -31.49 -0.49 8.34
C ILE A 113 -32.49 -0.81 7.23
N LEU A 114 -32.02 -1.34 6.09
CA LEU A 114 -32.86 -1.67 4.94
C LEU A 114 -33.85 -2.81 5.25
N CYS A 115 -33.43 -3.80 6.05
CA CYS A 115 -34.26 -4.95 6.40
C CYS A 115 -35.29 -4.62 7.50
N PHE A 116 -34.90 -3.88 8.54
CA PHE A 116 -35.64 -3.82 9.80
C PHE A 116 -36.24 -2.45 10.15
N GLU A 117 -35.69 -1.34 9.65
CA GLU A 117 -36.18 0.00 10.00
C GLU A 117 -36.98 0.63 8.86
N ALA A 118 -36.35 0.83 7.71
CA ALA A 118 -36.95 1.58 6.62
C ALA A 118 -36.41 1.13 5.25
N ARG A 119 -37.32 0.59 4.45
CA ARG A 119 -37.08 0.20 3.06
C ARG A 119 -37.08 1.41 2.15
N GLY A 120 -36.12 1.50 1.24
CA GLY A 120 -36.07 2.59 0.26
C GLY A 120 -35.09 2.32 -0.87
N ALA A 121 -35.54 2.48 -2.12
CA ALA A 121 -34.75 2.20 -3.30
C ALA A 121 -33.46 3.04 -3.37
N LEU A 122 -33.53 4.32 -2.97
CA LEU A 122 -32.36 5.21 -2.92
C LEU A 122 -31.29 4.70 -1.93
N ARG A 123 -31.71 4.18 -0.77
CA ARG A 123 -30.77 3.64 0.24
C ARG A 123 -30.12 2.36 -0.26
N ALA A 124 -30.90 1.47 -0.87
CA ALA A 124 -30.37 0.25 -1.49
C ALA A 124 -29.36 0.59 -2.61
N PHE A 125 -29.65 1.60 -3.42
CA PHE A 125 -28.76 2.09 -4.47
C PHE A 125 -27.45 2.65 -3.90
N MET A 126 -27.51 3.52 -2.88
CA MET A 126 -26.33 4.06 -2.21
C MET A 126 -25.47 2.96 -1.56
N LEU A 127 -26.12 1.97 -0.94
CA LEU A 127 -25.46 0.80 -0.37
C LEU A 127 -24.75 -0.04 -1.44
N ALA A 128 -25.39 -0.23 -2.61
CA ALA A 128 -24.80 -0.96 -3.73
C ALA A 128 -23.57 -0.25 -4.31
N ILE A 129 -23.62 1.08 -4.43
CA ILE A 129 -22.45 1.89 -4.83
C ILE A 129 -21.31 1.71 -3.84
N HIS A 130 -21.59 1.83 -2.54
CA HIS A 130 -20.59 1.64 -1.49
C HIS A 130 -19.96 0.25 -1.54
N ALA A 131 -20.78 -0.80 -1.67
CA ALA A 131 -20.32 -2.17 -1.83
C ALA A 131 -19.39 -2.32 -3.04
N HIS A 132 -19.76 -1.76 -4.20
CA HIS A 132 -18.96 -1.88 -5.41
C HIS A 132 -17.64 -1.09 -5.31
N LEU A 133 -17.71 0.19 -4.97
CA LEU A 133 -16.56 1.09 -5.00
C LEU A 133 -15.61 0.86 -3.83
N ASN A 134 -16.14 0.67 -2.62
CA ASN A 134 -15.32 0.64 -1.41
C ASN A 134 -14.96 -0.79 -0.97
N ILE A 135 -15.78 -1.79 -1.26
CA ILE A 135 -15.52 -3.17 -0.80
C ILE A 135 -14.95 -4.01 -1.93
N ILE A 136 -15.69 -4.16 -3.04
CA ILE A 136 -15.30 -5.06 -4.13
C ILE A 136 -13.98 -4.62 -4.78
N LYS A 137 -13.84 -3.33 -5.13
CA LYS A 137 -12.61 -2.82 -5.75
C LYS A 137 -11.41 -2.93 -4.80
N ASN A 138 -11.57 -2.55 -3.54
CA ASN A 138 -10.49 -2.64 -2.55
C ASN A 138 -10.08 -4.10 -2.28
N PHE A 139 -11.06 -5.01 -2.16
CA PHE A 139 -10.80 -6.44 -2.04
C PHE A 139 -10.05 -6.99 -3.25
N ARG A 140 -10.52 -6.70 -4.48
CA ARG A 140 -9.83 -7.14 -5.71
C ARG A 140 -8.40 -6.63 -5.78
N ARG A 141 -8.16 -5.36 -5.40
CA ARG A 141 -6.81 -4.79 -5.34
C ARG A 141 -5.94 -5.54 -4.34
N GLY A 142 -6.42 -5.74 -3.11
CA GLY A 142 -5.70 -6.48 -2.07
C GLY A 142 -5.41 -7.93 -2.49
N TRP A 143 -6.40 -8.59 -3.11
CA TRP A 143 -6.28 -9.94 -3.62
C TRP A 143 -5.22 -10.06 -4.72
N GLN A 144 -5.18 -9.10 -5.65
CA GLN A 144 -4.16 -9.07 -6.70
C GLN A 144 -2.76 -8.92 -6.10
N ILE A 145 -2.57 -8.06 -5.10
CA ILE A 145 -1.28 -7.89 -4.41
C ILE A 145 -0.84 -9.20 -3.75
N LEU A 146 -1.75 -9.87 -3.03
CA LEU A 146 -1.46 -11.15 -2.39
C LEU A 146 -1.15 -12.25 -3.41
N ARG A 147 -1.92 -12.32 -4.50
CA ARG A 147 -1.68 -13.27 -5.59
C ARG A 147 -0.31 -13.05 -6.23
N ASN A 148 0.04 -11.80 -6.56
CA ASN A 148 1.33 -11.47 -7.12
C ASN A 148 2.47 -11.83 -6.17
N ARG A 149 2.31 -11.55 -4.86
CA ARG A 149 3.32 -11.89 -3.85
C ARG A 149 3.51 -13.40 -3.71
N ARG A 150 2.43 -14.18 -3.70
CA ARG A 150 2.50 -15.65 -3.66
C ARG A 150 3.18 -16.18 -4.93
N SER A 151 2.72 -15.73 -6.10
CA SER A 151 3.32 -16.11 -7.39
C SER A 151 4.81 -15.78 -7.46
N ALA A 152 5.23 -14.59 -7.01
CA ALA A 152 6.65 -14.22 -6.95
C ALA A 152 7.46 -15.14 -6.03
N TRP A 153 6.89 -15.50 -4.87
CA TRP A 153 7.53 -16.40 -3.92
C TRP A 153 7.68 -17.81 -4.50
N ASP A 154 6.60 -18.38 -5.05
CA ASP A 154 6.59 -19.72 -5.64
C ASP A 154 7.57 -19.79 -6.82
N ASN A 155 7.45 -18.89 -7.81
CA ASN A 155 8.27 -18.93 -9.02
C ASN A 155 9.76 -18.72 -8.74
N VAL A 156 10.12 -17.80 -7.85
CA VAL A 156 11.55 -17.54 -7.55
C VAL A 156 12.15 -18.61 -6.65
N ASN A 157 11.37 -19.24 -5.76
CA ASN A 157 11.87 -20.34 -4.95
C ASN A 157 12.09 -21.63 -5.73
N HIS A 158 11.39 -21.82 -6.85
CA HIS A 158 11.63 -22.93 -7.75
C HIS A 158 12.85 -22.73 -8.67
N LEU A 159 13.46 -21.54 -8.71
CA LEU A 159 14.68 -21.32 -9.48
C LEU A 159 15.86 -22.03 -8.82
N PRO A 160 16.77 -22.62 -9.62
CA PRO A 160 17.98 -23.23 -9.10
C PRO A 160 18.88 -22.19 -8.43
N LEU A 161 19.47 -22.59 -7.29
CA LEU A 161 20.52 -21.83 -6.62
C LEU A 161 21.80 -21.88 -7.47
N ALA A 162 22.49 -20.75 -7.58
CA ALA A 162 23.74 -20.67 -8.31
C ALA A 162 24.88 -21.36 -7.53
N THR A 163 25.73 -22.09 -8.25
CA THR A 163 26.94 -22.70 -7.68
C THR A 163 28.04 -21.65 -7.44
N GLU A 164 29.00 -21.97 -6.59
CA GLU A 164 30.15 -21.10 -6.30
C GLU A 164 30.93 -20.74 -7.57
N GLU A 165 31.20 -21.72 -8.43
CA GLU A 165 31.91 -21.52 -9.70
C GLU A 165 31.15 -20.56 -10.62
N GLN A 166 29.82 -20.67 -10.71
CA GLN A 166 29.00 -19.75 -11.51
C GLN A 166 29.06 -18.31 -10.99
N ILE A 167 29.06 -18.13 -9.66
CA ILE A 167 29.16 -16.80 -9.04
C ILE A 167 30.56 -16.22 -9.29
N GLN A 168 31.62 -17.02 -9.10
CA GLN A 168 33.00 -16.61 -9.35
C GLN A 168 33.26 -16.28 -10.82
N ASN A 169 32.68 -17.06 -11.75
CA ASN A 169 32.79 -16.79 -13.19
C ASN A 169 32.01 -15.55 -13.62
N TYR A 170 30.87 -15.26 -13.00
CA TYR A 170 30.10 -14.04 -13.28
C TYR A 170 30.82 -12.79 -12.76
N ASN A 171 31.47 -12.88 -11.59
CA ASN A 171 32.33 -11.85 -11.00
C ASN A 171 31.75 -10.42 -10.98
N ASP A 172 30.46 -10.29 -10.68
CA ASP A 172 29.75 -9.01 -10.68
C ASP A 172 28.71 -8.96 -9.53
N ILE A 173 28.14 -7.79 -9.29
CA ILE A 173 27.18 -7.52 -8.22
C ILE A 173 25.74 -7.82 -8.67
N CYS A 174 24.82 -7.96 -7.72
CA CYS A 174 23.41 -8.05 -8.06
C CYS A 174 22.94 -6.71 -8.65
N SER A 175 22.47 -6.71 -9.90
CA SER A 175 21.99 -5.50 -10.60
C SER A 175 20.71 -4.88 -10.02
N ILE A 176 20.08 -5.51 -9.02
CA ILE A 176 18.89 -4.99 -8.35
C ILE A 176 19.27 -4.19 -7.09
N CYS A 177 20.10 -4.77 -6.20
CA CYS A 177 20.46 -4.15 -4.92
C CYS A 177 21.89 -3.60 -4.86
N HIS A 178 22.67 -3.81 -5.93
CA HIS A 178 24.07 -3.42 -6.06
C HIS A 178 24.99 -3.98 -4.96
N ASN A 179 24.63 -5.10 -4.35
CA ASN A 179 25.45 -5.81 -3.39
C ASN A 179 26.04 -7.09 -4.00
N ILE A 180 27.15 -7.56 -3.41
CA ILE A 180 27.89 -8.75 -3.85
C ILE A 180 27.00 -10.00 -3.79
N LEU A 181 27.10 -10.85 -4.81
CA LEU A 181 26.41 -12.14 -4.88
C LEU A 181 27.09 -13.14 -3.94
N THR A 182 26.29 -13.85 -3.14
CA THR A 182 26.77 -14.84 -2.16
C THR A 182 26.12 -16.20 -2.39
N ILE A 183 26.85 -17.27 -2.03
CA ILE A 183 26.36 -18.64 -2.07
C ILE A 183 25.16 -18.79 -1.13
N GLY A 184 24.17 -19.59 -1.55
CA GLY A 184 22.97 -19.89 -0.74
C GLY A 184 21.87 -18.84 -0.79
N ASN A 185 22.13 -17.63 -1.29
CA ASN A 185 21.11 -16.58 -1.48
C ASN A 185 21.04 -16.07 -2.93
N THR A 186 21.77 -16.70 -3.86
CA THR A 186 21.80 -16.32 -5.28
C THR A 186 21.10 -17.38 -6.11
N CYS A 187 20.15 -16.96 -6.93
CA CYS A 187 19.46 -17.82 -7.89
C CYS A 187 19.85 -17.46 -9.32
N ILE A 188 19.81 -18.45 -10.21
CA ILE A 188 20.03 -18.27 -11.64
C ILE A 188 18.70 -18.37 -12.41
N THR A 189 18.44 -17.40 -13.27
CA THR A 189 17.24 -17.39 -14.12
C THR A 189 17.41 -18.30 -15.35
N PRO A 190 16.33 -18.69 -16.05
CA PRO A 190 16.43 -19.47 -17.29
C PRO A 190 17.19 -18.76 -18.42
N CYS A 191 17.30 -17.43 -18.35
CA CYS A 191 18.12 -16.62 -19.25
C CYS A 191 19.59 -16.49 -18.82
N SER A 192 20.02 -17.29 -17.83
CA SER A 192 21.37 -17.36 -17.27
C SER A 192 21.88 -16.10 -16.57
N HIS A 193 20.99 -15.26 -16.06
CA HIS A 193 21.36 -14.11 -15.22
C HIS A 193 21.27 -14.45 -13.73
N LEU A 194 22.17 -13.89 -12.93
CA LEU A 194 22.26 -14.14 -11.49
C LEU A 194 21.72 -12.96 -10.67
N PHE A 195 20.92 -13.27 -9.64
CA PHE A 195 20.37 -12.28 -8.71
C PHE A 195 20.28 -12.87 -7.30
N HIS A 196 20.26 -12.02 -6.27
CA HIS A 196 19.81 -12.51 -4.97
C HIS A 196 18.35 -12.93 -5.03
N GLN A 197 18.00 -14.05 -4.42
CA GLN A 197 16.67 -14.63 -4.43
C GLN A 197 15.61 -13.62 -3.93
N LYS A 198 15.90 -12.94 -2.81
CA LYS A 198 15.01 -11.90 -2.25
C LYS A 198 14.87 -10.67 -3.15
N CYS A 199 15.92 -10.27 -3.85
CA CYS A 199 15.88 -9.13 -4.76
C CYS A 199 15.02 -9.45 -5.98
N LEU A 200 15.19 -10.65 -6.53
CA LEU A 200 14.39 -11.13 -7.65
C LEU A 200 12.91 -11.28 -7.26
N GLN A 201 12.60 -11.79 -6.06
CA GLN A 201 11.21 -11.84 -5.54
C GLN A 201 10.55 -10.45 -5.51
N LYS A 202 11.28 -9.43 -5.02
CA LYS A 202 10.79 -8.04 -5.00
C LYS A 202 10.59 -7.49 -6.41
N ALA A 203 11.53 -7.73 -7.33
CA ALA A 203 11.40 -7.29 -8.72
C ALA A 203 10.25 -8.00 -9.46
N PHE A 204 10.06 -9.29 -9.21
CA PHE A 204 9.01 -10.10 -9.81
C PHE A 204 7.60 -9.62 -9.45
N TYR A 205 7.43 -8.99 -8.27
CA TYR A 205 6.17 -8.35 -7.88
C TYR A 205 5.75 -7.24 -8.88
N ALA A 206 6.70 -6.48 -9.40
CA ALA A 206 6.43 -5.40 -10.35
C ALA A 206 6.28 -5.94 -11.78
N THR A 207 7.20 -6.81 -12.21
CA THR A 207 7.19 -7.39 -13.55
C THR A 207 7.68 -8.84 -13.52
N PRO A 208 6.96 -9.82 -14.12
CA PRO A 208 7.36 -11.23 -14.15
C PRO A 208 8.51 -11.54 -15.14
N ASN A 209 9.32 -10.52 -15.45
CA ASN A 209 10.36 -10.54 -16.45
C ASN A 209 11.73 -10.36 -15.78
N CYS A 210 12.78 -10.83 -16.45
CA CYS A 210 14.15 -10.61 -16.03
C CYS A 210 14.47 -9.11 -16.01
N ALA A 211 15.00 -8.61 -14.88
CA ALA A 211 15.35 -7.20 -14.73
C ALA A 211 16.46 -6.73 -15.70
N LEU A 212 17.27 -7.65 -16.24
CA LEU A 212 18.37 -7.35 -17.17
C LEU A 212 17.95 -7.40 -18.64
N CYS A 213 17.26 -8.47 -19.07
CA CYS A 213 16.94 -8.69 -20.48
C CYS A 213 15.44 -8.66 -20.82
N LEU A 214 14.58 -8.38 -19.84
CA LEU A 214 13.12 -8.31 -19.97
C LEU A 214 12.43 -9.59 -20.50
N ARG A 215 13.16 -10.69 -20.65
CA ARG A 215 12.60 -12.00 -21.01
C ARG A 215 11.76 -12.56 -19.86
N PRO A 216 10.62 -13.21 -20.14
CA PRO A 216 9.79 -13.80 -19.11
C PRO A 216 10.55 -14.91 -18.37
N ILE A 217 10.52 -14.88 -17.04
CA ILE A 217 11.20 -15.90 -16.20
C ILE A 217 10.33 -17.16 -16.10
N VAL A 218 9.01 -16.99 -16.18
CA VAL A 218 8.03 -18.07 -16.22
C VAL A 218 7.50 -18.14 -17.65
N ALA A 219 7.52 -19.32 -18.26
CA ALA A 219 6.88 -19.50 -19.56
C ALA A 219 5.39 -19.16 -19.42
N ASN A 220 4.93 -18.16 -20.16
CA ASN A 220 3.54 -17.75 -20.14
C ASN A 220 2.71 -18.81 -20.87
N GLU A 221 2.21 -19.84 -20.18
CA GLU A 221 1.19 -20.75 -20.70
C GLU A 221 -0.18 -20.06 -20.73
N LYS A 222 -0.29 -18.88 -21.37
CA LYS A 222 -1.58 -18.25 -21.73
C LYS A 222 -1.43 -17.39 -22.98
N ASN A 223 -1.32 -18.07 -24.12
CA ASN A 223 -1.80 -17.61 -25.42
C ASN A 223 -2.35 -18.86 -26.13
N GLY A 224 -3.64 -19.16 -25.94
CA GLY A 224 -4.27 -20.31 -26.57
C GLY A 224 -5.68 -20.56 -26.06
N GLN A 225 -6.64 -20.02 -26.81
CA GLN A 225 -8.11 -20.13 -26.75
C GLN A 225 -8.86 -19.03 -25.99
#